data_AF-W6V1R4-F1
#
_entry.id   AF-W6V1R4-F1
#
_cell.length_a   1.000
_cell.length_b   1.000
_cell.length_c   1.000
_cell.angle_alpha   90.00
_cell.angle_beta   90.00
_cell.angle_gamma   90.00
#
_symmetry.space_group_name_H-M   'P 1'
#
loop_
_entity.id
_entity.type
_entity.pdbx_description
1 polymer ?
#
loop_
_entity_poly.entity_id
_entity_poly.type
_entity_poly.pdbx_seq_one_letter_code
_entity_poly.pdbx_strand_id
1 'polypeptide(L)'
;MENDRRETCDRLRICKIYFFAGIAFLPFLWLVNVVWFFRDAFFGPPSNTRKKFQLYVALSFIGALIWIVGLVAWSIVYHQKRISWGYLGDRLSFNIPPGEL
;
A
#
# COMPACT_ATOMS: atom_id res chain seq x y z
N MET A 1 16.24 -15.48 -26.45
CA MET A 1 16.90 -14.44 -25.60
C MET A 1 16.21 -13.09 -25.67
N GLU A 2 15.79 -12.61 -26.86
CA GLU A 2 15.10 -11.31 -27.00
C GLU A 2 13.72 -11.28 -26.30
N ASN A 3 12.95 -12.38 -26.38
CA ASN A 3 11.61 -12.44 -25.83
C ASN A 3 11.59 -12.36 -24.28
N ASP A 4 12.47 -13.12 -23.64
CA ASP A 4 12.64 -13.16 -22.18
C ASP A 4 13.03 -11.80 -21.58
N ARG A 5 13.90 -11.06 -22.30
CA ARG A 5 14.31 -9.71 -21.90
C ARG A 5 13.16 -8.70 -21.97
N ARG A 6 12.29 -8.81 -22.99
CA ARG A 6 11.12 -7.95 -23.15
C ARG A 6 10.10 -8.19 -22.04
N GLU A 7 9.78 -9.44 -21.74
CA GLU A 7 8.85 -9.77 -20.64
C GLU A 7 9.33 -9.24 -19.28
N THR A 8 10.63 -9.34 -19.01
CA THR A 8 11.20 -8.84 -17.75
C THR A 8 11.10 -7.31 -17.64
N CYS A 9 11.32 -6.60 -18.75
CA CYS A 9 11.17 -5.14 -18.81
C CYS A 9 9.70 -4.71 -18.58
N ASP A 10 8.74 -5.43 -19.17
CA ASP A 10 7.32 -5.14 -19.00
C ASP A 10 6.86 -5.35 -17.56
N ARG A 11 7.28 -6.44 -16.92
CA ARG A 11 7.02 -6.67 -15.49
C ARG A 11 7.60 -5.56 -14.60
N LEU A 12 8.81 -5.08 -14.91
CA LEU A 12 9.41 -3.98 -14.17
C LEU A 12 8.62 -2.68 -14.34
N ARG A 13 8.10 -2.43 -15.55
CA ARG A 13 7.25 -1.27 -15.84
C ARG A 13 5.95 -1.33 -15.03
N ILE A 14 5.31 -2.51 -14.98
CA ILE A 14 4.11 -2.75 -14.17
C ILE A 14 4.42 -2.47 -12.70
N CYS A 15 5.48 -3.07 -12.14
CA CYS A 15 5.86 -2.85 -10.74
C CYS A 15 6.06 -1.35 -10.39
N LYS A 16 6.67 -0.57 -11.30
CA LYS A 16 6.80 0.89 -11.13
C LYS A 16 5.46 1.61 -11.16
N ILE A 17 4.58 1.27 -12.10
CA ILE A 17 3.24 1.87 -12.19
C ILE A 17 2.47 1.61 -10.90
N TYR A 18 2.50 0.39 -10.38
CA TYR A 18 1.83 0.03 -9.14
C TYR A 18 2.46 0.77 -7.94
N PHE A 19 3.78 0.93 -7.91
CA PHE A 19 4.44 1.74 -6.89
C PHE A 19 3.97 3.20 -6.90
N PHE A 20 3.92 3.86 -8.07
CA PHE A 20 3.45 5.24 -8.19
C PHE A 20 1.95 5.36 -7.94
N ALA A 21 1.15 4.40 -8.38
CA ALA A 21 -0.28 4.37 -8.11
C ALA A 21 -0.58 4.24 -6.61
N GLY A 22 0.26 3.52 -5.85
CA GLY A 22 0.11 3.41 -4.40
C GLY A 22 0.32 4.75 -3.65
N ILE A 23 1.08 5.68 -4.23
CA ILE A 23 1.25 7.05 -3.68
C ILE A 23 -0.09 7.81 -3.67
N ALA A 24 -1.05 7.44 -4.52
CA ALA A 24 -2.38 8.05 -4.57
C ALA A 24 -3.30 7.60 -3.41
N PHE A 25 -2.76 7.39 -2.20
CA PHE A 25 -3.49 6.98 -0.98
C PHE A 25 -4.08 5.57 -1.03
N LEU A 26 -3.48 4.65 -1.81
CA LEU A 26 -3.94 3.26 -1.95
C LEU A 26 -2.94 2.27 -1.31
N PRO A 27 -2.93 2.11 0.02
CA PRO A 27 -2.03 1.16 0.69
C PRO A 27 -2.24 -0.29 0.26
N PHE A 28 -3.48 -0.66 -0.06
CA PHE A 28 -3.81 -2.00 -0.55
C PHE A 28 -3.10 -2.31 -1.87
N LEU A 29 -2.91 -1.31 -2.73
CA LEU A 29 -2.27 -1.49 -4.02
C LEU A 29 -0.76 -1.75 -3.88
N TRP A 30 -0.10 -1.12 -2.90
CA TRP A 30 1.27 -1.49 -2.55
C TRP A 30 1.38 -2.90 -1.97
N LEU A 31 0.42 -3.36 -1.16
CA LEU A 31 0.39 -4.74 -0.69
C LEU A 31 0.30 -5.74 -1.84
N VAL A 32 -0.60 -5.51 -2.80
CA VAL A 32 -0.70 -6.34 -4.02
C VAL A 32 0.61 -6.31 -4.81
N ASN A 33 1.22 -5.14 -4.98
CA ASN A 33 2.53 -5.01 -5.63
C ASN A 33 3.61 -5.86 -4.92
N VAL A 34 3.63 -5.82 -3.58
CA VAL A 34 4.58 -6.62 -2.80
C VAL A 34 4.33 -8.10 -3.02
N VAL A 35 3.12 -8.61 -2.82
CA VAL A 35 2.80 -10.05 -2.92
C VAL A 35 3.06 -10.58 -4.33
N TRP A 36 2.67 -9.84 -5.37
CA TRP A 36 2.82 -10.28 -6.76
C TRP A 36 4.29 -10.33 -7.19
N PHE A 37 5.06 -9.27 -6.90
CA PHE A 37 6.47 -9.20 -7.31
C PHE A 37 7.45 -9.75 -6.28
N PHE A 38 6.98 -10.23 -5.11
CA PHE A 38 7.82 -10.88 -4.09
C PHE A 38 8.58 -12.06 -4.69
N ARG A 39 7.89 -12.89 -5.47
CA ARG A 39 8.51 -14.05 -6.12
C ARG A 39 9.62 -13.63 -7.07
N ASP A 40 9.37 -12.63 -7.91
CA ASP A 40 10.35 -12.13 -8.89
C ASP A 40 11.53 -11.41 -8.20
N ALA A 41 11.30 -10.77 -7.05
CA ALA A 41 12.33 -10.10 -6.26
C ALA A 41 13.24 -11.07 -5.47
N PHE A 42 12.67 -12.13 -4.88
CA PHE A 42 13.41 -13.04 -3.99
C PHE A 42 13.89 -14.31 -4.68
N PHE A 43 13.06 -14.93 -5.53
CA PHE A 43 13.33 -16.21 -6.20
C PHE A 43 13.80 -16.07 -7.66
N GLY A 44 13.85 -14.86 -8.21
CA GLY A 44 14.38 -14.60 -9.55
C GLY A 44 15.91 -14.79 -9.67
N PRO A 45 16.44 -15.03 -10.88
CA PRO A 45 17.86 -15.19 -11.11
C PRO A 45 18.65 -13.93 -10.71
N PRO A 46 19.85 -14.07 -10.12
CA PRO A 46 20.65 -12.95 -9.64
C PRO A 46 21.09 -12.06 -10.80
N SER A 47 20.46 -10.89 -10.92
CA SER A 47 20.71 -9.91 -11.99
C SER A 47 20.56 -8.48 -11.45
N ASN A 48 21.08 -7.50 -12.20
CA ASN A 48 20.86 -6.08 -11.89
C ASN A 48 19.36 -5.71 -11.90
N THR A 49 18.55 -6.44 -12.67
CA THR A 49 17.09 -6.26 -12.72
C THR A 49 16.42 -6.71 -11.43
N ARG A 50 16.87 -7.82 -10.82
CA ARG A 50 16.38 -8.30 -9.51
C ARG A 50 16.57 -7.26 -8.41
N LYS A 51 17.72 -6.58 -8.37
CA LYS A 51 17.98 -5.51 -7.38
C LYS A 51 16.96 -4.36 -7.49
N LYS A 52 16.56 -4.00 -8.71
CA LYS A 52 15.52 -2.98 -8.94
C LYS A 52 14.17 -3.45 -8.40
N PHE A 53 13.78 -4.70 -8.68
CA PHE A 53 12.55 -5.27 -8.12
C PHE A 53 12.56 -5.27 -6.59
N GLN A 54 13.65 -5.71 -5.97
CA GLN A 54 13.81 -5.70 -4.51
C GLN A 54 13.64 -4.30 -3.92
N LEU A 55 14.25 -3.29 -4.53
CA LEU A 55 14.14 -1.90 -4.06
C LEU A 55 12.69 -1.40 -4.14
N TYR A 56 12.01 -1.57 -5.28
CA TYR A 56 10.63 -1.10 -5.44
C TYR A 56 9.63 -1.87 -4.56
N VAL A 57 9.82 -3.19 -4.41
CA VAL A 57 9.00 -4.01 -3.52
C VAL A 57 9.22 -3.62 -2.06
N ALA A 58 10.46 -3.43 -1.62
CA ALA A 58 10.77 -3.00 -0.26
C ALA A 58 10.20 -1.60 0.05
N LEU A 59 10.35 -0.63 -0.88
CA LEU A 59 9.76 0.70 -0.73
C LEU A 59 8.23 0.64 -0.69
N SER A 60 7.60 -0.19 -1.54
CA SER A 60 6.14 -0.40 -1.51
C SER A 60 5.69 -0.97 -0.17
N PHE A 61 6.43 -1.94 0.37
CA PHE A 61 6.13 -2.56 1.66
C PHE A 61 6.22 -1.56 2.82
N ILE A 62 7.29 -0.75 2.86
CA ILE A 62 7.45 0.31 3.86
C ILE A 62 6.32 1.35 3.72
N GLY A 63 6.01 1.77 2.50
CA GLY A 63 4.90 2.70 2.24
C GLY A 63 3.55 2.14 2.72
N ALA A 64 3.27 0.88 2.43
CA ALA A 64 2.06 0.20 2.90
C ALA A 64 1.99 0.15 4.43
N LEU A 65 3.09 -0.20 5.11
CA LEU A 65 3.14 -0.24 6.58
C LEU A 65 2.89 1.14 7.19
N ILE A 66 3.53 2.19 6.68
CA ILE A 66 3.33 3.56 7.16
C ILE A 66 1.86 3.96 7.03
N TRP A 67 1.23 3.64 5.90
CA TRP A 67 -0.18 3.94 5.69
C TRP A 67 -1.12 3.13 6.58
N ILE A 68 -0.85 1.84 6.78
CA ILE A 68 -1.64 1.00 7.70
C ILE A 68 -1.56 1.57 9.12
N VAL A 69 -0.35 1.90 9.58
CA VAL A 69 -0.16 2.52 10.90
C VAL A 69 -0.89 3.86 11.00
N GLY A 70 -0.81 4.71 9.96
CA GLY A 70 -1.53 5.99 9.91
C GLY A 70 -3.05 5.82 9.97
N LEU A 71 -3.61 4.88 9.20
CA LEU A 71 -5.05 4.59 9.20
C LEU A 71 -5.53 3.99 10.53
N VAL A 72 -4.74 3.09 11.12
CA VAL A 72 -5.05 2.49 12.43
C VAL A 72 -4.99 3.56 13.52
N ALA A 73 -3.94 4.39 13.53
CA ALA A 73 -3.82 5.50 14.48
C ALA A 73 -4.99 6.49 14.35
N TRP A 74 -5.34 6.87 13.11
CA TRP A 74 -6.51 7.71 12.85
C TRP A 74 -7.81 7.07 13.35
N SER A 75 -8.00 5.76 13.10
CA SER A 75 -9.16 5.02 13.59
C SER A 75 -9.25 5.03 15.11
N ILE A 76 -8.13 4.80 15.82
CA ILE A 76 -8.09 4.84 17.29
C ILE A 76 -8.44 6.23 17.81
N VAL A 77 -7.82 7.29 17.27
CA VAL A 77 -8.12 8.67 17.67
C VAL A 77 -9.59 8.98 17.42
N TYR A 78 -10.12 8.61 16.26
CA TYR A 78 -11.51 8.83 15.92
C TYR A 78 -12.46 8.11 16.89
N HIS A 79 -12.22 6.82 17.18
CA HIS A 79 -13.06 6.06 18.12
C HIS A 79 -12.99 6.61 19.55
N GLN A 80 -11.83 7.06 20.02
CA GLN A 80 -11.67 7.59 21.38
C GLN A 80 -12.20 9.02 21.52
N LYS A 81 -12.04 9.86 20.50
CA LYS A 81 -12.35 11.29 20.57
C LYS A 81 -13.68 11.67 19.90
N ARG A 82 -14.35 10.76 19.16
CA ARG A 82 -15.64 11.05 18.50
C ARG A 82 -16.66 11.71 19.43
N ILE A 83 -16.83 11.17 20.64
CA ILE A 83 -17.80 11.68 21.64
C ILE A 83 -17.40 13.08 22.09
N SER A 84 -16.11 13.32 22.31
CA SER A 84 -15.59 14.64 22.72
C SER A 84 -15.66 15.71 21.61
N TRP A 85 -15.79 15.31 20.34
CA TRP A 85 -15.87 16.22 19.20
C TRP A 85 -17.29 16.73 18.94
N GLY A 86 -18.31 16.17 19.61
CA GLY A 86 -19.71 16.59 19.49
C GLY A 86 -20.16 16.68 18.03
N TYR A 87 -20.63 17.87 17.62
CA TYR A 87 -21.12 18.14 16.27
C TYR A 87 -20.13 17.78 15.14
N LEU A 88 -18.83 17.99 15.34
CA LEU A 88 -17.82 17.60 14.35
C LEU A 88 -17.66 16.08 14.24
N GLY A 89 -17.80 15.37 15.37
CA GLY A 89 -17.79 13.90 15.42
C GLY A 89 -18.98 13.31 14.66
N ASP A 90 -20.16 13.89 14.83
CA ASP A 90 -21.39 13.46 14.15
C ASP A 90 -21.34 13.72 12.64
N ARG A 91 -20.81 14.89 12.23
CA ARG A 91 -20.66 15.23 10.80
C ARG A 91 -19.64 14.37 10.07
N LEU A 92 -18.59 13.90 10.75
CA LEU A 92 -17.62 12.96 10.20
C LEU A 92 -18.12 11.51 10.23
N SER A 93 -19.13 11.19 11.05
CA SER A 93 -19.66 9.84 11.20
C SER A 93 -20.51 9.46 10.00
N PHE A 94 -20.04 8.52 9.18
CA PHE A 94 -20.86 7.95 8.11
C PHE A 94 -21.91 6.96 8.67
N ASN A 95 -21.56 6.21 9.71
CA ASN A 95 -22.47 5.29 10.38
C ASN A 95 -22.54 5.64 11.87
N ILE A 96 -23.69 6.16 12.31
CA ILE A 96 -23.96 6.49 13.71
C ILE A 96 -24.70 5.29 14.31
N PRO A 97 -24.12 4.59 15.32
CA PRO A 97 -24.83 3.49 15.95
C PRO A 97 -26.08 4.03 16.68
N PRO A 98 -27.28 3.50 16.38
CA PRO A 98 -28.49 3.91 17.09
C PRO A 98 -28.42 3.40 18.53
N GLY A 99 -28.23 4.29 19.51
CA GLY A 99 -28.32 3.98 20.93
C GLY A 99 -27.18 4.49 21.82
N GLU A 100 -26.07 4.96 21.23
CA GLU A 100 -24.98 5.63 21.97
C GLU A 100 -24.91 7.09 21.54
N LEU A 101 -25.62 7.94 22.28
CA LEU A 101 -25.48 9.40 22.27
C LEU A 101 -24.65 9.84 23.49
#